data_AF-A0A929J4I7-F1
#
_entry.id   AF-A0A929J4I7-F1
#
_cell.length_a   1.000
_cell.length_b   1.000
_cell.length_c   1.000
_cell.angle_alpha   90.00
_cell.angle_beta   90.00
_cell.angle_gamma   90.00
#
_symmetry.space_group_name_H-M   'P 1'
#
loop_
_entity.id
_entity.type
_entity.pdbx_description
1 polymer ?
#
loop_
_entity_poly.entity_id
_entity_poly.type
_entity_poly.pdbx_seq_one_letter_code
_entity_poly.pdbx_strand_id
1 'polypeptide(L)'
;MKQISIVKPALKLALVGVTGLLVACGSSGSSTPVDATISGTIVAAPVNGADVSVVDGTGVNEVVAAVKTDANGKYSLVIPNGSLGQDLIVKSTGGTFTDEATKNSGTAGALYAYTSSGSLSNGSMVSATPGSTIIAELVMNHGKTKAEAEAAFAEAFGYTPDMSVNPADATTAPAADETDAETLAGFRAGAFSQLAMDLLLSQDDQFALFAALAQDLSDDKLDGVDASGAVAIGTTGKSLEADIQNRFSTALINFRNNPNNLTGLDNNEFGDIPFAKVAFSSKSAGGTVTSSYQLEYIQTGMMAPVNGKDTFQIKVTNRSDDQIVSGLSPTLVPTMHMLAGHSHRTPMPTPAISEVGTTGVYTVTLYYLMPTAMGGYWDLNFTVNGEEAHFYPTVMMAMEGTDTPQVRLKGVDDQISMMGSMVSRTYFIFKESLTTPDMGASFDFSVFIATQESMMVFPAVYDNQTVDGNLIDATVEISDNDGANWTGATDGGNGVWSVTGLTLSDGVEDEIRIRLTIDDTVRVEAKTIDGTVGGNDYQTFKVTPGGM
;
A
#
# COMPACT_ATOMS: atom_id res chain seq x y z
N MET A 1 -8.81 -19.41 25.23
CA MET A 1 -10.09 -18.82 24.75
C MET A 1 -10.24 -17.44 25.35
N LYS A 2 -9.72 -16.41 24.68
CA LYS A 2 -10.00 -15.01 24.98
C LYS A 2 -11.02 -14.55 23.94
N GLN A 3 -12.20 -14.12 24.39
CA GLN A 3 -13.21 -13.51 23.54
C GLN A 3 -12.68 -12.17 23.04
N ILE A 4 -12.55 -12.04 21.72
CA ILE A 4 -12.27 -10.76 21.05
C ILE A 4 -13.63 -10.21 20.63
N SER A 5 -14.00 -9.08 21.25
CA SER A 5 -15.22 -8.34 20.97
C SER A 5 -15.02 -7.51 19.71
N ILE A 6 -15.88 -7.74 18.70
CA ILE A 6 -15.92 -7.01 17.44
C ILE A 6 -16.70 -5.71 17.69
N VAL A 7 -15.99 -4.57 17.66
CA VAL A 7 -16.62 -3.24 17.63
C VAL A 7 -16.55 -2.72 16.20
N LYS A 8 -17.72 -2.47 15.61
CA LYS A 8 -17.92 -1.93 14.26
C LYS A 8 -17.41 -0.48 14.16
N PRO A 9 -16.77 -0.05 13.06
CA PRO A 9 -16.51 1.37 12.83
C PRO A 9 -17.78 2.02 12.27
N ALA A 10 -18.39 2.91 13.05
CA ALA A 10 -19.46 3.78 12.58
C ALA A 10 -18.84 5.01 11.88
N LEU A 11 -19.15 5.12 10.59
CA LEU A 11 -18.95 6.26 9.70
C LEU A 11 -19.34 7.58 10.41
N LYS A 12 -18.38 8.48 10.64
CA LYS A 12 -18.65 9.83 11.15
C LYS A 12 -18.56 10.85 10.02
N LEU A 13 -19.73 11.22 9.51
CA LEU A 13 -19.96 12.39 8.67
C LEU A 13 -20.02 13.62 9.59
N ALA A 14 -19.05 14.54 9.50
CA ALA A 14 -19.05 15.77 10.28
C ALA A 14 -19.84 16.87 9.54
N LEU A 15 -21.05 17.16 10.02
CA LEU A 15 -21.87 18.28 9.57
C LEU A 15 -21.49 19.55 10.36
N VAL A 16 -21.08 20.58 9.64
CA VAL A 16 -20.83 21.93 10.16
C VAL A 16 -22.15 22.57 10.59
N GLY A 17 -22.27 22.90 11.88
CA GLY A 17 -23.41 23.61 12.44
C GLY A 17 -22.96 24.75 13.36
N VAL A 18 -22.93 25.97 12.82
CA VAL A 18 -22.75 27.21 13.56
C VAL A 18 -24.09 27.63 14.16
N THR A 19 -24.16 27.82 15.49
CA THR A 19 -24.74 28.99 16.19
C THR A 19 -25.04 28.67 17.67
N GLY A 20 -24.76 29.63 18.56
CA GLY A 20 -25.49 29.75 19.83
C GLY A 20 -24.66 30.14 21.05
N LEU A 21 -24.51 31.44 21.27
CA LEU A 21 -24.03 32.03 22.54
C LEU A 21 -24.84 31.54 23.74
N LEU A 22 -24.16 31.20 24.84
CA LEU A 22 -24.64 31.47 26.19
C LEU A 22 -23.47 31.92 27.08
N VAL A 23 -23.63 33.14 27.60
CA VAL A 23 -22.77 33.82 28.57
C VAL A 23 -23.01 33.21 29.96
N ALA A 24 -21.93 32.91 30.68
CA ALA A 24 -21.96 32.75 32.15
C ALA A 24 -20.72 33.41 32.76
N CYS A 25 -20.95 34.51 33.49
CA CYS A 25 -20.00 35.14 34.40
C CYS A 25 -19.67 34.22 35.58
N GLY A 26 -18.42 34.28 36.06
CA GLY A 26 -18.15 34.12 37.50
C GLY A 26 -16.90 33.32 37.86
N SER A 27 -15.73 33.98 37.86
CA SER A 27 -14.69 33.84 38.89
C SER A 27 -13.41 34.51 38.39
N SER A 28 -13.18 35.74 38.84
CA SER A 28 -11.98 36.54 38.56
C SER A 28 -10.80 36.00 39.38
N GLY A 29 -10.26 34.86 38.97
CA GLY A 29 -8.90 34.47 39.31
C GLY A 29 -7.99 34.98 38.19
N SER A 30 -7.33 36.12 38.40
CA SER A 30 -6.24 36.55 37.52
C SER A 30 -5.06 35.59 37.74
N SER A 31 -5.14 34.39 37.16
CA SER A 31 -3.96 33.61 36.89
C SER A 31 -3.25 34.34 35.76
N THR A 32 -2.07 34.89 36.06
CA THR A 32 -1.12 35.28 35.02
C THR A 32 -1.06 34.15 33.99
N PRO A 33 -1.28 34.45 32.70
CA PRO A 33 -1.13 33.44 31.67
C PRO A 33 0.24 32.78 31.80
N VAL A 34 0.27 31.45 31.87
CA VAL A 34 1.48 30.69 32.23
C VAL A 34 2.18 30.27 30.95
N ASP A 35 3.50 30.46 30.91
CA ASP A 35 4.35 29.94 29.84
C ASP A 35 4.17 28.41 29.68
N ALA A 36 4.35 27.90 28.47
CA ALA A 36 4.21 26.47 28.19
C ALA A 36 5.59 25.81 28.11
N THR A 37 5.87 24.86 29.00
CA THR A 37 7.00 23.93 28.81
C THR A 37 6.59 22.90 27.77
N ILE A 38 7.35 22.77 26.69
CA ILE A 38 7.19 21.68 25.72
C ILE A 38 8.44 20.81 25.69
N SER A 39 8.30 19.61 25.15
CA SER A 39 9.40 18.66 24.93
C SER A 39 9.20 17.92 23.63
N GLY A 40 10.21 17.21 23.16
CA GLY A 40 10.08 16.32 22.02
C GLY A 40 11.44 15.76 21.62
N THR A 41 11.46 15.14 20.45
CA THR A 41 12.68 14.53 19.89
C THR A 41 12.95 15.04 18.48
N ILE A 42 14.22 15.24 18.16
CA ILE A 42 14.70 15.49 16.80
C ILE A 42 15.22 14.17 16.22
N VAL A 43 14.58 13.66 15.18
CA VAL A 43 14.86 12.33 14.63
C VAL A 43 15.03 12.36 13.11
N ALA A 44 16.22 11.97 12.67
CA ALA A 44 16.58 11.30 11.42
C ALA A 44 17.73 10.38 11.84
N ALA A 45 17.37 9.36 12.63
CA ALA A 45 18.01 8.85 13.84
C ALA A 45 18.10 9.89 14.97
N PRO A 46 18.25 9.48 16.25
CA PRO A 46 18.43 10.42 17.35
C PRO A 46 19.57 11.43 17.07
N VAL A 47 19.22 12.71 16.95
CA VAL A 47 20.20 13.76 16.61
C VAL A 47 20.80 14.34 17.90
N ASN A 48 22.07 14.06 18.16
CA ASN A 48 22.78 14.54 19.35
C ASN A 48 23.39 15.94 19.16
N GLY A 49 23.20 16.83 20.14
CA GLY A 49 23.85 18.14 20.19
C GLY A 49 23.35 19.17 19.17
N ALA A 50 22.16 18.98 18.60
CA ALA A 50 21.51 19.94 17.71
C ALA A 50 20.99 21.15 18.50
N ASP A 51 20.99 22.32 17.87
CA ASP A 51 20.37 23.53 18.39
C ASP A 51 18.87 23.54 18.04
N VAL A 52 18.01 23.45 19.06
CA VAL A 52 16.55 23.47 18.93
C VAL A 52 16.00 24.79 19.43
N SER A 53 15.42 25.58 18.54
CA SER A 53 14.74 26.84 18.83
C SER A 53 13.27 26.78 18.43
N VAL A 54 12.49 27.77 18.88
CA VAL A 54 11.14 28.01 18.36
C VAL A 54 11.18 29.33 17.58
N VAL A 55 10.69 29.28 16.35
CA VAL A 55 10.49 30.45 15.50
C VAL A 55 9.00 30.65 15.23
N ASP A 56 8.63 31.83 14.73
CA ASP A 56 7.26 32.10 14.30
C ASP A 56 6.85 31.26 13.08
N GLY A 57 5.56 31.30 12.73
CA GLY A 57 5.00 30.57 11.58
C GLY A 57 5.60 30.94 10.22
N THR A 58 6.43 31.99 10.12
CA THR A 58 7.18 32.33 8.90
C THR A 58 8.54 31.64 8.83
N GLY A 59 9.00 31.03 9.93
CA GLY A 59 10.32 30.41 10.02
C GLY A 59 11.47 31.40 10.27
N VAL A 60 11.19 32.70 10.40
CA VAL A 60 12.21 33.76 10.38
C VAL A 60 12.53 34.30 11.77
N ASN A 61 11.51 34.65 12.56
CA ASN A 61 11.74 35.34 13.83
C ASN A 61 11.86 34.35 14.98
N GLU A 62 12.97 34.40 15.72
CA GLU A 62 13.16 33.59 16.93
C GLU A 62 12.21 34.04 18.05
N VAL A 63 11.46 33.08 18.58
CA VAL A 63 10.53 33.23 19.71
C VAL A 63 11.18 32.70 20.98
N VAL A 64 11.90 31.58 20.89
CA VAL A 64 12.63 30.94 21.99
C VAL A 64 14.04 30.62 21.53
N ALA A 65 15.03 31.07 22.30
CA ALA A 65 16.44 30.80 22.03
C ALA A 65 16.77 29.31 22.06
N ALA A 66 17.80 28.91 21.32
CA ALA A 66 18.14 27.52 21.14
C ALA A 66 18.57 26.79 22.44
N VAL A 67 18.11 25.55 22.59
CA VAL A 67 18.61 24.55 23.56
C VAL A 67 19.28 23.39 22.82
N LYS A 68 20.14 22.63 23.51
CA LYS A 68 20.80 21.46 22.91
C LYS A 68 19.97 20.19 23.09
N THR A 69 19.90 19.36 22.06
CA THR A 69 19.42 17.98 22.21
C THR A 69 20.41 17.12 23.00
N ASP A 70 19.90 16.12 23.71
CA ASP A 70 20.71 15.07 24.32
C ASP A 70 21.10 13.96 23.32
N ALA A 71 21.78 12.92 23.79
CA ALA A 71 22.22 11.79 22.96
C ALA A 71 21.06 10.97 22.34
N ASN A 72 19.84 11.10 22.86
CA ASN A 72 18.64 10.48 22.33
C ASN A 72 17.82 11.47 21.49
N GLY A 73 18.37 12.62 21.13
CA GLY A 73 17.68 13.65 20.35
C GLY A 73 16.63 14.43 21.13
N LYS A 74 16.53 14.27 22.45
CA LYS A 74 15.48 14.88 23.26
C LYS A 74 15.82 16.31 23.64
N TYR A 75 14.80 17.16 23.70
CA TYR A 75 14.93 18.55 24.15
C TYR A 75 13.75 18.95 25.07
N SER A 76 13.90 20.06 25.79
CA SER A 76 12.81 20.76 26.45
C SER A 76 13.04 22.27 26.42
N LEU A 77 11.98 23.02 26.14
CA LEU A 77 12.01 24.48 26.05
C LEU A 77 10.74 25.09 26.64
N VAL A 78 10.79 26.38 26.97
CA VAL A 78 9.67 27.14 27.55
C VAL A 78 9.24 28.20 26.55
N ILE A 79 7.99 28.13 26.10
CA ILE A 79 7.38 29.09 25.17
C ILE A 79 6.65 30.17 25.97
N PRO A 80 7.01 31.46 25.79
CA PRO A 80 6.29 32.56 26.41
C PRO A 80 4.80 32.53 26.07
N ASN A 81 3.93 32.71 27.06
CA ASN A 81 2.49 32.65 26.82
C ASN A 81 2.02 33.61 25.71
N GLY A 82 2.65 34.78 25.60
CA GLY A 82 2.34 35.78 24.56
C GLY A 82 2.48 35.26 23.13
N SER A 83 3.24 34.20 22.93
CA SER A 83 3.51 33.59 21.63
C SER A 83 2.69 32.32 21.37
N LEU A 84 1.89 31.83 22.32
CA LEU A 84 1.08 30.62 22.12
C LEU A 84 -0.11 30.84 21.19
N GLY A 85 -0.50 32.10 20.95
CA GLY A 85 -1.61 32.48 20.07
C GLY A 85 -1.20 32.74 18.61
N GLN A 86 0.00 32.33 18.20
CA GLN A 86 0.48 32.40 16.81
C GLN A 86 0.93 31.02 16.36
N ASP A 87 1.05 30.83 15.05
CA ASP A 87 1.71 29.65 14.51
C ASP A 87 3.20 29.66 14.92
N LEU A 88 3.71 28.47 15.23
CA LEU A 88 5.06 28.27 15.74
C LEU A 88 5.71 27.07 15.07
N ILE A 89 7.03 27.16 14.89
CA ILE A 89 7.83 26.11 14.28
C ILE A 89 8.96 25.75 15.23
N VAL A 90 9.01 24.47 15.62
CA VAL A 90 10.20 23.91 16.26
C VAL A 90 11.23 23.70 15.17
N LYS A 91 12.39 24.34 15.29
CA LYS A 91 13.48 24.30 14.33
C LYS A 91 14.71 23.70 14.98
N SER A 92 15.25 22.65 14.39
CA SER A 92 16.53 22.07 14.77
C SER A 92 17.59 22.37 13.72
N THR A 93 18.82 22.66 14.14
CA THR A 93 19.98 22.80 13.24
C THR A 93 21.26 22.20 13.84
N GLY A 94 22.09 21.62 12.98
CA GLY A 94 23.37 21.02 13.38
C GLY A 94 23.21 19.76 14.24
N GLY A 95 24.28 19.39 14.93
CA GLY A 95 24.34 18.12 15.68
C GLY A 95 24.85 16.96 14.82
N THR A 96 24.90 15.78 15.42
CA THR A 96 25.39 14.54 14.79
C THR A 96 24.40 13.43 14.98
N PHE A 97 24.29 12.54 14.01
CA PHE A 97 23.40 11.38 14.06
C PHE A 97 24.09 10.16 13.45
N THR A 98 23.50 8.98 13.64
CA THR A 98 23.93 7.73 12.99
C THR A 98 22.80 7.26 12.10
N ASP A 99 23.00 7.36 10.79
CA ASP A 99 22.00 7.05 9.77
C ASP A 99 21.43 5.64 9.92
N GLU A 100 20.10 5.50 9.91
CA GLU A 100 19.44 4.24 10.24
C GLU A 100 19.72 3.14 9.21
N ALA A 101 19.72 3.50 7.92
CA ALA A 101 19.90 2.54 6.84
C ALA A 101 21.35 2.10 6.67
N THR A 102 22.31 3.02 6.81
CA THR A 102 23.73 2.76 6.53
C THR A 102 24.62 2.57 7.76
N LYS A 103 24.19 3.02 8.94
CA LYS A 103 24.98 3.11 10.19
C LYS A 103 26.18 4.06 10.12
N ASN A 104 26.27 4.89 9.08
CA ASN A 104 27.30 5.90 8.99
C ASN A 104 26.92 7.13 9.84
N SER A 105 27.91 7.72 10.52
CA SER A 105 27.71 8.97 11.24
C SER A 105 27.70 10.16 10.27
N GLY A 106 26.79 11.10 10.51
CA GLY A 106 26.65 12.31 9.70
C GLY A 106 26.46 13.58 10.54
N THR A 107 26.45 14.71 9.86
CA THR A 107 26.06 16.01 10.41
C THR A 107 24.61 16.27 10.08
N ALA A 108 23.79 16.52 11.09
CA ALA A 108 22.37 16.77 10.85
C ALA A 108 22.15 18.15 10.22
N GLY A 109 21.29 18.16 9.19
CA GLY A 109 20.76 19.38 8.59
C GLY A 109 19.64 20.00 9.43
N ALA A 110 18.79 20.79 8.79
CA ALA A 110 17.63 21.35 9.47
C ALA A 110 16.47 20.36 9.51
N LEU A 111 15.77 20.30 10.65
CA LEU A 111 14.51 19.57 10.82
C LEU A 111 13.47 20.50 11.43
N TYR A 112 12.22 20.33 11.03
CA TYR A 112 11.13 21.22 11.39
C TYR A 112 9.88 20.47 11.86
N ALA A 113 9.13 21.10 12.77
CA ALA A 113 7.77 20.69 13.12
C ALA A 113 6.88 21.92 13.25
N TYR A 114 5.84 22.00 12.42
CA TYR A 114 4.90 23.13 12.38
C TYR A 114 3.72 22.91 13.32
N THR A 115 3.44 23.88 14.17
CA THR A 115 2.34 23.85 15.13
C THR A 115 1.41 25.03 14.94
N SER A 116 0.10 24.76 14.95
CA SER A 116 -0.91 25.79 14.71
C SER A 116 -1.08 26.68 15.95
N SER A 117 -1.47 27.93 15.72
CA SER A 117 -1.86 28.87 16.77
C SER A 117 -2.78 28.22 17.80
N GLY A 118 -2.41 28.32 19.07
CA GLY A 118 -3.17 27.81 20.21
C GLY A 118 -3.15 26.29 20.38
N SER A 119 -2.38 25.53 19.59
CA SER A 119 -2.32 24.07 19.73
C SER A 119 -1.37 23.59 20.83
N LEU A 120 -0.47 24.47 21.30
CA LEU A 120 0.52 24.14 22.33
C LEU A 120 0.06 24.55 23.72
N SER A 121 0.35 23.69 24.69
CA SER A 121 0.09 23.91 26.11
C SER A 121 1.22 23.32 26.95
N ASN A 122 1.24 23.61 28.25
CA ASN A 122 2.25 23.05 29.13
C ASN A 122 2.18 21.51 29.16
N GLY A 123 3.30 20.86 28.84
CA GLY A 123 3.42 19.41 28.68
C GLY A 123 3.18 18.91 27.26
N SER A 124 2.93 19.78 26.28
CA SER A 124 2.83 19.38 24.86
C SER A 124 4.12 18.72 24.37
N MET A 125 3.95 17.72 23.51
CA MET A 125 5.03 17.02 22.83
C MET A 125 5.10 17.45 21.36
N VAL A 126 6.29 17.78 20.88
CA VAL A 126 6.52 18.22 19.50
C VAL A 126 7.83 17.63 18.98
N SER A 127 7.75 16.56 18.21
CA SER A 127 8.91 15.92 17.58
C SER A 127 9.08 16.40 16.15
N ALA A 128 10.34 16.64 15.75
CA ALA A 128 10.70 16.95 14.37
C ALA A 128 11.29 15.70 13.70
N THR A 129 10.66 15.27 12.62
CA THR A 129 10.98 14.06 11.83
C THR A 129 11.13 14.44 10.36
N PRO A 130 11.56 13.55 9.46
CA PRO A 130 11.57 13.83 8.03
C PRO A 130 10.18 14.22 7.51
N GLY A 131 9.14 13.49 7.95
CA GLY A 131 7.76 13.76 7.55
C GLY A 131 7.23 15.12 8.04
N SER A 132 7.45 15.47 9.31
CA SER A 132 7.03 16.79 9.82
C SER A 132 7.82 17.93 9.17
N THR A 133 9.07 17.66 8.77
CA THR A 133 9.93 18.61 8.06
C THR A 133 9.36 18.91 6.69
N ILE A 134 8.97 17.89 5.91
CA ILE A 134 8.32 18.07 4.60
C ILE A 134 7.03 18.90 4.74
N ILE A 135 6.19 18.59 5.73
CA ILE A 135 4.95 19.36 5.99
C ILE A 135 5.26 20.82 6.35
N ALA A 136 6.24 21.06 7.22
CA ALA A 136 6.61 22.42 7.60
C ALA A 136 7.20 23.21 6.43
N GLU A 137 8.00 22.57 5.57
CA GLU A 137 8.56 23.17 4.34
C GLU A 137 7.44 23.57 3.36
N LEU A 138 6.44 22.72 3.16
CA LEU A 138 5.26 23.05 2.35
C LEU A 138 4.52 24.30 2.85
N VAL A 139 4.43 24.46 4.19
CA VAL A 139 3.78 25.63 4.79
C VAL A 139 4.66 26.88 4.68
N MET A 140 5.93 26.77 5.08
CA MET A 140 6.85 27.92 5.13
C MET A 140 7.20 28.47 3.74
N ASN A 141 7.50 27.57 2.80
CA ASN A 141 8.17 27.91 1.55
C ASN A 141 7.28 27.75 0.31
N HIS A 142 6.20 26.98 0.41
CA HIS A 142 5.29 26.72 -0.72
C HIS A 142 3.86 27.25 -0.49
N GLY A 143 3.63 27.96 0.62
CA GLY A 143 2.39 28.70 0.86
C GLY A 143 1.15 27.83 1.09
N LYS A 144 1.31 26.52 1.33
CA LYS A 144 0.19 25.65 1.70
C LYS A 144 -0.26 25.96 3.13
N THR A 145 -1.55 25.81 3.41
CA THR A 145 -2.02 25.72 4.79
C THR A 145 -1.58 24.38 5.40
N LYS A 146 -1.56 24.27 6.73
CA LYS A 146 -1.22 23.01 7.42
C LYS A 146 -2.09 21.84 6.93
N ALA A 147 -3.39 22.05 6.76
CA ALA A 147 -4.32 21.00 6.34
C ALA A 147 -4.05 20.55 4.89
N GLU A 148 -3.74 21.48 3.98
CA GLU A 148 -3.35 21.15 2.61
C GLU A 148 -2.01 20.40 2.56
N ALA A 149 -1.03 20.83 3.36
CA ALA A 149 0.26 20.16 3.46
C ALA A 149 0.14 18.74 4.04
N GLU A 150 -0.68 18.54 5.07
CA GLU A 150 -0.97 17.21 5.63
C GLU A 150 -1.70 16.30 4.63
N ALA A 151 -2.64 16.84 3.86
CA ALA A 151 -3.36 16.09 2.83
C ALA A 151 -2.44 15.67 1.68
N ALA A 152 -1.65 16.60 1.14
CA ALA A 152 -0.68 16.31 0.09
C ALA A 152 0.36 15.27 0.56
N PHE A 153 0.86 15.42 1.79
CA PHE A 153 1.78 14.44 2.38
C PHE A 153 1.13 13.06 2.53
N ALA A 154 -0.11 12.99 3.03
CA ALA A 154 -0.81 11.73 3.23
C ALA A 154 -1.08 10.99 1.91
N GLU A 155 -1.42 11.71 0.85
CA GLU A 155 -1.59 11.15 -0.49
C GLU A 155 -0.26 10.63 -1.05
N ALA A 156 0.83 11.39 -0.88
CA ALA A 156 2.14 11.02 -1.40
C ALA A 156 2.77 9.83 -0.65
N PHE A 157 2.70 9.81 0.68
CA PHE A 157 3.46 8.89 1.53
C PHE A 157 2.60 7.83 2.24
N GLY A 158 1.26 7.91 2.14
CA GLY A 158 0.34 6.91 2.70
C GLY A 158 0.06 7.05 4.20
N TYR A 159 0.48 8.15 4.84
CA TYR A 159 0.21 8.42 6.26
C TYR A 159 0.35 9.92 6.60
N THR A 160 -0.16 10.35 7.76
CA THR A 160 0.11 11.68 8.32
C THR A 160 1.06 11.57 9.53
N PRO A 161 2.20 12.29 9.57
CA PRO A 161 3.10 12.30 10.72
C PRO A 161 2.42 12.86 11.97
N ASP A 162 2.51 12.13 13.09
CA ASP A 162 2.05 12.61 14.40
C ASP A 162 3.23 13.22 15.17
N MET A 163 3.28 14.55 15.23
CA MET A 163 4.33 15.27 15.95
C MET A 163 4.23 15.12 17.47
N SER A 164 3.11 14.63 18.00
CA SER A 164 2.96 14.39 19.44
C SER A 164 3.54 13.06 19.91
N VAL A 165 4.02 12.24 18.98
CA VAL A 165 4.71 10.97 19.23
C VAL A 165 6.22 11.21 19.25
N ASN A 166 6.95 10.56 20.17
CA ASN A 166 8.41 10.54 20.16
C ASN A 166 8.89 9.33 19.34
N PRO A 167 9.44 9.51 18.14
CA PRO A 167 9.91 8.36 17.36
C PRO A 167 11.00 7.61 18.12
N ALA A 168 10.90 6.29 18.14
CA ALA A 168 11.93 5.42 18.66
C ALA A 168 13.13 5.32 17.70
N ASP A 169 14.28 4.88 18.22
CA ASP A 169 15.42 4.54 17.36
C ASP A 169 15.16 3.18 16.70
N ALA A 170 14.80 3.21 15.41
CA ALA A 170 14.48 2.04 14.61
C ALA A 170 15.63 1.02 14.52
N THR A 171 16.83 1.41 14.96
CA THR A 171 18.01 0.57 14.91
C THR A 171 18.41 -0.06 16.23
N THR A 172 17.53 0.07 17.22
CA THR A 172 17.58 -0.65 18.49
C THR A 172 16.31 -1.46 18.67
N ALA A 173 16.38 -2.53 19.46
CA ALA A 173 15.18 -3.28 19.80
C ALA A 173 14.23 -2.39 20.63
N PRO A 174 12.91 -2.42 20.37
CA PRO A 174 11.95 -1.59 21.09
C PRO A 174 12.10 -1.71 22.61
N ALA A 175 12.05 -0.57 23.30
CA ALA A 175 12.07 -0.57 24.75
C ALA A 175 10.77 -1.17 25.31
N ALA A 176 10.81 -1.68 26.54
CA ALA A 176 9.64 -2.34 27.15
C ALA A 176 8.44 -1.40 27.40
N ASP A 177 8.69 -0.09 27.45
CA ASP A 177 7.71 0.98 27.63
C ASP A 177 7.46 1.78 26.34
N GLU A 178 8.07 1.39 25.22
CA GLU A 178 7.83 1.98 23.90
C GLU A 178 6.46 1.54 23.36
N THR A 179 5.73 2.48 22.79
CA THR A 179 4.44 2.21 22.15
C THR A 179 4.61 1.88 20.67
N ASP A 180 3.68 1.11 20.10
CA ASP A 180 3.68 0.78 18.67
C ASP A 180 3.73 2.03 17.76
N ALA A 181 3.13 3.14 18.22
CA ALA A 181 3.17 4.42 17.49
C ALA A 181 4.59 5.04 17.47
N GLU A 182 5.33 4.96 18.58
CA GLU A 182 6.72 5.42 18.67
C GLU A 182 7.64 4.56 17.79
N THR A 183 7.47 3.23 17.85
CA THR A 183 8.19 2.28 16.98
C THR A 183 7.91 2.55 15.50
N LEU A 184 6.64 2.73 15.12
CA LEU A 184 6.23 3.01 13.74
C LEU A 184 6.75 4.37 13.24
N ALA A 185 6.73 5.40 14.10
CA ALA A 185 7.30 6.70 13.75
C ALA A 185 8.81 6.61 13.52
N GLY A 186 9.52 5.82 14.33
CA GLY A 186 10.94 5.51 14.14
C GLY A 186 11.21 4.77 12.83
N PHE A 187 10.42 3.73 12.54
CA PHE A 187 10.49 2.98 11.30
C PHE A 187 10.35 3.88 10.06
N ARG A 188 9.37 4.79 10.09
CA ARG A 188 9.13 5.75 8.99
C ARG A 188 10.29 6.73 8.80
N ALA A 189 10.94 7.17 9.87
CA ALA A 189 12.17 7.97 9.76
C ALA A 189 13.29 7.16 9.09
N GLY A 190 13.48 5.91 9.49
CA GLY A 190 14.45 5.00 8.87
C GLY A 190 14.15 4.69 7.40
N ALA A 191 12.89 4.67 6.98
CA ALA A 191 12.51 4.53 5.58
C ALA A 191 12.95 5.71 4.70
N PHE A 192 12.98 6.94 5.23
CA PHE A 192 13.56 8.09 4.53
C PHE A 192 15.08 8.00 4.43
N SER A 193 15.75 7.50 5.48
CA SER A 193 17.19 7.18 5.42
C SER A 193 17.48 6.11 4.35
N GLN A 194 16.64 5.07 4.27
CA GLN A 194 16.71 4.05 3.22
C GLN A 194 16.48 4.65 1.82
N LEU A 195 15.51 5.56 1.67
CA LEU A 195 15.29 6.27 0.41
C LEU A 195 16.54 7.06 -0.02
N ALA A 196 17.18 7.77 0.91
CA ALA A 196 18.43 8.48 0.63
C ALA A 196 19.54 7.51 0.17
N MET A 197 19.68 6.36 0.84
CA MET A 197 20.63 5.32 0.44
C MET A 197 20.30 4.75 -0.95
N ASP A 198 19.04 4.49 -1.26
CA ASP A 198 18.58 3.94 -2.55
C ASP A 198 18.79 4.95 -3.70
N LEU A 199 18.76 6.25 -3.40
CA LEU A 199 19.13 7.34 -4.30
C LEU A 199 20.65 7.57 -4.37
N LEU A 200 21.46 6.75 -3.70
CA LEU A 200 22.91 6.83 -3.60
C LEU A 200 23.41 8.16 -2.98
N LEU A 201 22.60 8.80 -2.14
CA LEU A 201 22.96 10.02 -1.42
C LEU A 201 23.87 9.69 -0.23
N SER A 202 24.69 10.64 0.19
CA SER A 202 25.38 10.50 1.47
C SER A 202 24.39 10.72 2.62
N GLN A 203 24.76 10.27 3.82
CA GLN A 203 23.94 10.49 5.01
C GLN A 203 23.69 11.98 5.27
N ASP A 204 24.64 12.85 4.96
CA ASP A 204 24.51 14.31 5.16
C ASP A 204 23.51 14.93 4.16
N ASP A 205 23.37 14.34 2.97
CA ASP A 205 22.50 14.86 1.91
C ASP A 205 21.01 14.57 2.15
N GLN A 206 20.65 13.69 3.10
CA GLN A 206 19.25 13.32 3.34
C GLN A 206 18.37 14.51 3.77
N PHE A 207 18.96 15.51 4.43
CA PHE A 207 18.20 16.70 4.84
C PHE A 207 17.86 17.60 3.64
N ALA A 208 18.72 17.61 2.61
CA ALA A 208 18.41 18.29 1.35
C ALA A 208 17.33 17.53 0.55
N LEU A 209 17.26 16.20 0.71
CA LEU A 209 16.18 15.40 0.14
C LEU A 209 14.81 15.82 0.72
N PHE A 210 14.69 16.12 2.01
CA PHE A 210 13.40 16.52 2.60
C PHE A 210 12.87 17.83 2.01
N ALA A 211 13.74 18.82 1.81
CA ALA A 211 13.38 20.06 1.13
C ALA A 211 13.00 19.81 -0.34
N ALA A 212 13.73 18.95 -1.05
CA ALA A 212 13.42 18.59 -2.43
C ALA A 212 12.05 17.89 -2.54
N LEU A 213 11.74 16.95 -1.64
CA LEU A 213 10.43 16.27 -1.61
C LEU A 213 9.29 17.24 -1.31
N ALA A 214 9.49 18.23 -0.45
CA ALA A 214 8.51 19.29 -0.21
C ALA A 214 8.32 20.19 -1.44
N GLN A 215 9.40 20.52 -2.15
CA GLN A 215 9.34 21.30 -3.38
C GLN A 215 8.59 20.55 -4.49
N ASP A 216 8.88 19.27 -4.67
CA ASP A 216 8.15 18.38 -5.59
C ASP A 216 6.66 18.38 -5.26
N LEU A 217 6.33 18.11 -4.00
CA LEU A 217 4.95 18.05 -3.50
C LEU A 217 4.22 19.41 -3.44
N SER A 218 4.87 20.50 -3.84
CA SER A 218 4.27 21.83 -3.81
C SER A 218 3.07 21.97 -4.76
N ASP A 219 3.02 21.18 -5.83
CA ASP A 219 1.93 21.13 -6.81
C ASP A 219 0.96 19.94 -6.60
N ASP A 220 1.01 19.32 -5.41
CA ASP A 220 0.22 18.16 -5.00
C ASP A 220 0.61 16.84 -5.70
N LYS A 221 1.79 16.76 -6.32
CA LYS A 221 2.33 15.53 -6.91
C LYS A 221 3.73 15.21 -6.41
N LEU A 222 4.06 13.93 -6.42
CA LEU A 222 5.40 13.45 -6.08
C LEU A 222 5.98 12.72 -7.30
N ASP A 223 6.25 13.50 -8.36
CA ASP A 223 6.65 13.03 -9.70
C ASP A 223 7.98 13.65 -10.18
N GLY A 224 8.81 14.12 -9.24
CA GLY A 224 10.16 14.62 -9.49
C GLY A 224 10.24 15.98 -10.20
N VAL A 225 9.11 16.63 -10.45
CA VAL A 225 9.01 17.94 -11.07
C VAL A 225 8.10 18.86 -10.26
N ASP A 226 8.41 20.14 -10.26
CA ASP A 226 7.50 21.19 -9.79
C ASP A 226 7.07 22.09 -10.96
N ALA A 227 6.39 23.20 -10.66
CA ALA A 227 6.00 24.18 -11.67
C ALA A 227 7.18 24.82 -12.44
N SER A 228 8.41 24.70 -11.92
CA SER A 228 9.66 25.21 -12.52
C SER A 228 10.44 24.14 -13.28
N GLY A 229 10.05 22.86 -13.20
CA GLY A 229 10.69 21.73 -13.87
C GLY A 229 11.28 20.72 -12.89
N ALA A 230 12.34 20.01 -13.30
CA ALA A 230 12.95 18.97 -12.46
C ALA A 230 13.48 19.52 -11.13
N VAL A 231 13.16 18.83 -10.03
CA VAL A 231 13.52 19.26 -8.68
C VAL A 231 14.91 18.71 -8.30
N ALA A 232 15.86 19.61 -8.03
CA ALA A 232 17.21 19.24 -7.62
C ALA A 232 17.29 18.88 -6.13
N ILE A 233 18.12 17.90 -5.78
CA ILE A 233 18.40 17.52 -4.39
C ILE A 233 19.59 18.33 -3.89
N GLY A 234 19.31 19.52 -3.34
CA GLY A 234 20.32 20.43 -2.81
C GLY A 234 21.46 20.70 -3.80
N THR A 235 22.70 20.54 -3.34
CA THR A 235 23.92 20.74 -4.18
C THR A 235 24.55 19.43 -4.65
N THR A 236 23.82 18.32 -4.60
CA THR A 236 24.37 16.97 -4.88
C THR A 236 24.64 16.71 -6.36
N GLY A 237 24.09 17.55 -7.24
CA GLY A 237 24.08 17.31 -8.69
C GLY A 237 23.06 16.25 -9.13
N LYS A 238 22.21 15.77 -8.23
CA LYS A 238 21.10 14.85 -8.51
C LYS A 238 19.76 15.59 -8.49
N SER A 239 18.78 15.03 -9.18
CA SER A 239 17.39 15.47 -9.16
C SER A 239 16.49 14.33 -8.70
N LEU A 240 15.30 14.67 -8.21
CA LEU A 240 14.25 13.69 -8.01
C LEU A 240 13.83 13.11 -9.36
N GLU A 241 13.51 11.82 -9.35
CA GLU A 241 13.08 11.09 -10.53
C GLU A 241 11.56 10.95 -10.56
N ALA A 242 10.98 10.76 -11.75
CA ALA A 242 9.53 10.71 -11.91
C ALA A 242 8.81 9.55 -11.20
N ASP A 243 9.57 8.57 -10.70
CA ASP A 243 9.09 7.46 -9.89
C ASP A 243 9.37 7.63 -8.39
N ILE A 244 9.68 8.85 -7.92
CA ILE A 244 10.11 9.08 -6.53
C ILE A 244 9.10 8.57 -5.47
N GLN A 245 7.79 8.64 -5.74
CA GLN A 245 6.78 8.03 -4.87
C GLN A 245 6.92 6.50 -4.79
N ASN A 246 7.21 5.85 -5.91
CA ASN A 246 7.46 4.40 -5.96
C ASN A 246 8.78 4.04 -5.28
N ARG A 247 9.80 4.89 -5.40
CA ARG A 247 11.07 4.74 -4.68
C ARG A 247 10.88 4.81 -3.18
N PHE A 248 10.03 5.72 -2.68
CA PHE A 248 9.67 5.74 -1.26
C PHE A 248 8.92 4.46 -0.84
N SER A 249 7.99 4.00 -1.66
CA SER A 249 7.25 2.74 -1.42
C SER A 249 8.20 1.54 -1.31
N THR A 250 9.18 1.47 -2.22
CA THR A 250 10.22 0.45 -2.22
C THR A 250 11.17 0.63 -1.03
N ALA A 251 11.49 1.86 -0.62
CA ALA A 251 12.32 2.15 0.54
C ALA A 251 11.67 1.67 1.86
N LEU A 252 10.34 1.73 2.01
CA LEU A 252 9.65 1.11 3.16
C LEU A 252 9.95 -0.40 3.22
N ILE A 253 9.83 -1.10 2.10
CA ILE A 253 10.09 -2.54 2.01
C ILE A 253 11.58 -2.86 2.23
N ASN A 254 12.46 -2.08 1.60
CA ASN A 254 13.90 -2.26 1.73
C ASN A 254 14.35 -2.03 3.17
N PHE A 255 13.86 -0.98 3.84
CA PHE A 255 14.19 -0.71 5.24
C PHE A 255 13.66 -1.80 6.15
N ARG A 256 12.43 -2.27 5.91
CA ARG A 256 11.85 -3.41 6.64
C ARG A 256 12.73 -4.65 6.58
N ASN A 257 13.33 -4.93 5.42
CA ASN A 257 14.25 -6.06 5.23
C ASN A 257 15.72 -5.71 5.54
N ASN A 258 16.03 -4.46 5.89
CA ASN A 258 17.38 -4.02 6.18
C ASN A 258 17.83 -4.62 7.54
N PRO A 259 19.02 -5.24 7.63
CA PRO A 259 19.52 -5.80 8.90
C PRO A 259 19.69 -4.78 10.02
N ASN A 260 19.72 -3.48 9.69
CA ASN A 260 19.79 -2.39 10.65
C ASN A 260 18.43 -2.03 11.25
N ASN A 261 17.31 -2.44 10.63
CA ASN A 261 15.99 -2.29 11.21
C ASN A 261 15.78 -3.33 12.32
N LEU A 262 15.72 -2.85 13.57
CA LEU A 262 15.51 -3.66 14.77
C LEU A 262 14.15 -3.43 15.42
N THR A 263 13.26 -2.68 14.77
CA THR A 263 11.90 -2.39 15.28
C THR A 263 11.06 -3.63 15.54
N GLY A 264 11.33 -4.73 14.81
CA GLY A 264 10.58 -5.97 14.94
C GLY A 264 9.17 -5.92 14.36
N LEU A 265 8.76 -4.80 13.73
CA LEU A 265 7.46 -4.66 13.07
C LEU A 265 7.30 -5.70 11.95
N ASP A 266 6.14 -6.35 11.93
CA ASP A 266 5.78 -7.27 10.86
C ASP A 266 5.09 -6.57 9.68
N ASN A 267 4.63 -7.36 8.70
CA ASN A 267 4.03 -6.87 7.46
C ASN A 267 2.70 -6.13 7.63
N ASN A 268 2.08 -6.18 8.82
CA ASN A 268 0.84 -5.48 9.11
C ASN A 268 1.05 -4.23 9.96
N GLU A 269 2.23 -4.08 10.55
CA GLU A 269 2.48 -3.09 11.59
C GLU A 269 3.22 -1.85 11.08
N PHE A 270 3.89 -1.93 9.92
CA PHE A 270 4.61 -0.78 9.35
C PHE A 270 3.72 0.21 8.55
N GLY A 271 2.41 -0.08 8.47
CA GLY A 271 1.40 0.79 7.85
C GLY A 271 1.17 0.53 6.35
N ASP A 272 0.31 1.34 5.75
CA ASP A 272 -0.01 1.26 4.32
C ASP A 272 1.18 1.71 3.46
N ILE A 273 1.40 0.99 2.35
CA ILE A 273 2.37 1.38 1.33
C ILE A 273 1.65 2.30 0.34
N PRO A 274 2.15 3.51 0.06
CA PRO A 274 1.52 4.39 -0.91
C PRO A 274 1.53 3.74 -2.29
N PHE A 275 0.39 3.77 -2.98
CA PHE A 275 0.27 3.13 -4.29
C PHE A 275 0.70 4.08 -5.42
N ALA A 276 2.01 4.16 -5.64
CA ALA A 276 2.57 4.88 -6.78
C ALA A 276 2.21 4.22 -8.12
N LYS A 277 1.88 5.03 -9.12
CA LYS A 277 1.46 4.57 -10.46
C LYS A 277 2.58 4.54 -11.50
N VAL A 278 3.73 5.12 -11.19
CA VAL A 278 4.90 5.14 -12.07
C VAL A 278 6.05 4.46 -11.35
N ALA A 279 6.72 3.52 -12.01
CA ALA A 279 7.89 2.83 -11.51
C ALA A 279 8.95 2.74 -12.60
N PHE A 280 10.22 2.92 -12.25
CA PHE A 280 11.31 2.64 -13.17
C PHE A 280 11.78 1.21 -13.03
N SER A 281 11.94 0.51 -14.16
CA SER A 281 12.54 -0.81 -14.15
C SER A 281 14.00 -0.72 -13.71
N SER A 282 14.50 -1.73 -13.00
CA SER A 282 15.89 -1.75 -12.57
C SER A 282 16.50 -3.13 -12.69
N LYS A 283 17.80 -3.18 -12.95
CA LYS A 283 18.58 -4.41 -12.89
C LYS A 283 19.92 -4.11 -12.27
N SER A 284 20.28 -4.89 -11.25
CA SER A 284 21.62 -4.86 -10.67
C SER A 284 22.48 -5.92 -11.33
N ALA A 285 23.56 -5.48 -11.99
CA ALA A 285 24.56 -6.38 -12.57
C ALA A 285 25.96 -5.88 -12.19
N GLY A 286 26.66 -6.63 -11.33
CA GLY A 286 28.02 -6.30 -10.92
C GLY A 286 28.14 -5.00 -10.09
N GLY A 287 27.09 -4.64 -9.34
CA GLY A 287 27.05 -3.42 -8.53
C GLY A 287 26.63 -2.16 -9.29
N THR A 288 26.40 -2.26 -10.60
CA THR A 288 25.80 -1.20 -11.40
C THR A 288 24.30 -1.44 -11.52
N VAL A 289 23.50 -0.43 -11.15
CA VAL A 289 22.05 -0.43 -11.39
C VAL A 289 21.78 0.26 -12.71
N THR A 290 21.14 -0.44 -13.64
CA THR A 290 20.65 0.11 -14.92
C THR A 290 19.14 0.14 -14.93
N SER A 291 18.58 1.15 -15.58
CA SER A 291 17.14 1.34 -15.72
C SER A 291 16.84 1.84 -17.13
N SER A 292 16.16 1.00 -17.91
CA SER A 292 15.87 1.27 -19.32
C SER A 292 14.43 1.73 -19.54
N TYR A 293 13.50 1.28 -18.69
CA TYR A 293 12.07 1.49 -18.90
C TYR A 293 11.40 2.21 -17.74
N GLN A 294 10.39 2.99 -18.08
CA GLN A 294 9.36 3.45 -17.16
C GLN A 294 8.10 2.64 -17.42
N LEU A 295 7.50 2.14 -16.34
CA LEU A 295 6.22 1.46 -16.35
C LEU A 295 5.19 2.36 -15.67
N GLU A 296 4.06 2.55 -16.33
CA GLU A 296 2.90 3.30 -15.80
C GLU A 296 1.72 2.34 -15.61
N TYR A 297 1.27 2.18 -14.36
CA TYR A 297 0.07 1.45 -14.00
C TYR A 297 -1.17 2.29 -14.31
N ILE A 298 -2.05 1.76 -15.17
CA ILE A 298 -3.28 2.41 -15.61
C ILE A 298 -4.46 1.56 -15.15
N GLN A 299 -5.22 2.05 -14.17
CA GLN A 299 -6.48 1.43 -13.76
C GLN A 299 -7.50 1.56 -14.90
N THR A 300 -8.15 0.48 -15.30
CA THR A 300 -9.19 0.51 -16.35
C THR A 300 -10.60 0.65 -15.77
N GLY A 301 -10.82 0.22 -14.52
CA GLY A 301 -12.06 0.40 -13.77
C GLY A 301 -12.09 1.67 -12.93
N MET A 302 -13.30 2.11 -12.53
CA MET A 302 -13.48 3.26 -11.63
C MET A 302 -13.24 2.92 -10.15
N MET A 303 -13.18 1.63 -9.80
CA MET A 303 -12.96 1.18 -8.43
C MET A 303 -11.53 0.68 -8.25
N ALA A 304 -11.00 0.86 -7.04
CA ALA A 304 -9.74 0.23 -6.65
C ALA A 304 -9.87 -1.30 -6.67
N PRO A 305 -8.76 -2.04 -6.80
CA PRO A 305 -8.77 -3.49 -6.86
C PRO A 305 -9.51 -4.10 -5.65
N VAL A 306 -10.28 -5.15 -5.90
CA VAL A 306 -11.01 -5.94 -4.88
C VAL A 306 -10.52 -7.38 -4.97
N ASN A 307 -10.58 -8.13 -3.86
CA ASN A 307 -10.31 -9.57 -3.93
C ASN A 307 -11.24 -10.23 -4.97
N GLY A 308 -10.70 -11.10 -5.81
CA GLY A 308 -11.36 -11.50 -7.06
C GLY A 308 -10.56 -11.14 -8.29
N LYS A 309 -11.23 -11.11 -9.45
CA LYS A 309 -10.64 -10.64 -10.71
C LYS A 309 -10.27 -9.16 -10.60
N ASP A 310 -9.08 -8.83 -11.07
CA ASP A 310 -8.69 -7.46 -11.40
C ASP A 310 -8.19 -7.40 -12.85
N THR A 311 -8.40 -6.26 -13.50
CA THR A 311 -7.89 -6.00 -14.84
C THR A 311 -7.41 -4.56 -14.90
N PHE A 312 -6.17 -4.37 -15.32
CA PHE A 312 -5.55 -3.06 -15.48
C PHE A 312 -4.60 -3.08 -16.68
N GLN A 313 -4.00 -1.95 -16.97
CA GLN A 313 -3.01 -1.82 -18.03
C GLN A 313 -1.67 -1.38 -17.47
N ILE A 314 -0.59 -1.80 -18.12
CA ILE A 314 0.74 -1.20 -17.96
C ILE A 314 1.15 -0.56 -19.28
N LYS A 315 1.63 0.67 -19.24
CA LYS A 315 2.27 1.33 -20.39
C LYS A 315 3.77 1.34 -20.17
N VAL A 316 4.54 0.98 -21.20
CA VAL A 316 6.01 0.92 -21.14
C VAL A 316 6.61 1.99 -22.05
N THR A 317 7.46 2.84 -21.48
CA THR A 317 8.23 3.85 -22.22
C THR A 317 9.73 3.67 -21.99
N ASN A 318 10.54 4.01 -22.98
CA ASN A 318 12.00 4.11 -22.84
C ASN A 318 12.33 5.35 -22.01
N ARG A 319 13.18 5.21 -20.99
CA ARG A 319 13.61 6.34 -20.16
C ARG A 319 14.53 7.33 -20.88
N SER A 320 15.18 6.90 -21.96
CA SER A 320 16.17 7.73 -22.65
C SER A 320 15.56 8.81 -23.54
N ASP A 321 14.33 8.60 -24.02
CA ASP A 321 13.68 9.44 -25.03
C ASP A 321 12.14 9.53 -24.87
N ASP A 322 11.61 8.98 -23.77
CA ASP A 322 10.19 8.91 -23.42
C ASP A 322 9.30 8.27 -24.50
N GLN A 323 9.90 7.55 -25.46
CA GLN A 323 9.14 6.88 -26.52
C GLN A 323 8.49 5.61 -26.00
N ILE A 324 7.26 5.35 -26.47
CA ILE A 324 6.54 4.13 -26.13
C ILE A 324 7.21 2.92 -26.78
N VAL A 325 7.31 1.82 -26.03
CA VAL A 325 7.98 0.58 -26.47
C VAL A 325 6.95 -0.54 -26.62
N SER A 326 6.77 -1.01 -27.84
CA SER A 326 5.87 -2.13 -28.19
C SER A 326 6.63 -3.43 -28.45
N GLY A 327 5.91 -4.55 -28.50
CA GLY A 327 6.47 -5.87 -28.86
C GLY A 327 7.34 -6.50 -27.78
N LEU A 328 7.27 -6.01 -26.55
CA LEU A 328 7.88 -6.61 -25.38
C LEU A 328 7.06 -7.81 -24.90
N SER A 329 7.69 -8.66 -24.09
CA SER A 329 7.03 -9.76 -23.38
C SER A 329 7.19 -9.59 -21.86
N PRO A 330 6.50 -8.62 -21.24
CA PRO A 330 6.53 -8.47 -19.79
C PRO A 330 6.05 -9.74 -19.09
N THR A 331 6.62 -10.05 -17.93
CA THR A 331 6.09 -11.09 -17.03
C THR A 331 5.71 -10.47 -15.70
N LEU A 332 4.76 -11.08 -14.99
CA LEU A 332 4.33 -10.64 -13.67
C LEU A 332 4.46 -11.78 -12.66
N VAL A 333 4.95 -11.45 -11.47
CA VAL A 333 4.96 -12.31 -10.30
C VAL A 333 4.21 -11.60 -9.17
N PRO A 334 2.89 -11.81 -9.04
CA PRO A 334 2.11 -11.20 -7.98
C PRO A 334 2.32 -11.99 -6.68
N THR A 335 2.76 -11.30 -5.62
CA THR A 335 3.02 -11.92 -4.32
C THR A 335 2.37 -11.12 -3.21
N MET A 336 1.56 -11.77 -2.37
CA MET A 336 1.12 -11.21 -1.11
C MET A 336 2.12 -11.57 -0.02
N HIS A 337 2.62 -10.57 0.68
CA HIS A 337 3.48 -10.72 1.85
C HIS A 337 2.63 -10.57 3.11
N MET A 338 2.40 -11.66 3.82
CA MET A 338 1.59 -11.73 5.02
C MET A 338 2.44 -11.67 6.29
N LEU A 339 1.75 -11.69 7.43
CA LEU A 339 2.28 -11.89 8.77
C LEU A 339 3.27 -13.04 8.88
N ALA A 340 4.19 -12.93 9.86
CA ALA A 340 5.15 -13.97 10.24
C ALA A 340 6.03 -14.49 9.09
N GLY A 341 6.25 -13.69 8.04
CA GLY A 341 7.09 -14.06 6.90
C GLY A 341 6.43 -15.05 5.93
N HIS A 342 5.12 -15.28 6.05
CA HIS A 342 4.38 -16.05 5.07
C HIS A 342 4.15 -15.24 3.79
N SER A 343 4.20 -15.91 2.65
CA SER A 343 3.85 -15.32 1.36
C SER A 343 3.07 -16.30 0.52
N HIS A 344 2.20 -15.78 -0.34
CA HIS A 344 1.56 -16.56 -1.36
C HIS A 344 1.44 -15.77 -2.67
N ARG A 345 1.33 -16.47 -3.79
CA ARG A 345 0.98 -15.88 -5.09
C ARG A 345 -0.52 -15.85 -5.30
N THR A 346 -0.93 -15.35 -6.45
CA THR A 346 -2.33 -15.40 -6.89
C THR A 346 -2.44 -16.03 -8.27
N PRO A 347 -3.58 -16.66 -8.59
CA PRO A 347 -3.82 -17.21 -9.92
C PRO A 347 -3.81 -16.13 -11.01
N MET A 348 -3.37 -16.53 -12.20
CA MET A 348 -3.41 -15.70 -13.41
C MET A 348 -3.81 -16.59 -14.60
N PRO A 349 -4.53 -16.05 -15.61
CA PRO A 349 -4.81 -16.79 -16.83
C PRO A 349 -3.52 -16.94 -17.65
N THR A 350 -3.55 -17.79 -18.68
CA THR A 350 -2.46 -17.91 -19.64
C THR A 350 -2.93 -17.51 -21.05
N PRO A 351 -2.38 -16.46 -21.67
CA PRO A 351 -1.44 -15.48 -21.10
C PRO A 351 -2.12 -14.54 -20.09
N ALA A 352 -1.38 -14.11 -19.06
CA ALA A 352 -1.83 -13.14 -18.06
C ALA A 352 -1.71 -11.69 -18.55
N ILE A 353 -0.77 -11.46 -19.47
CA ILE A 353 -0.39 -10.16 -20.01
C ILE A 353 -0.48 -10.25 -21.52
N SER A 354 -1.21 -9.32 -22.12
CA SER A 354 -1.36 -9.23 -23.58
C SER A 354 -1.25 -7.78 -24.03
N GLU A 355 -0.46 -7.53 -25.06
CA GLU A 355 -0.37 -6.19 -25.66
C GLU A 355 -1.69 -5.81 -26.34
N VAL A 356 -2.14 -4.57 -26.11
CA VAL A 356 -3.30 -4.00 -26.79
C VAL A 356 -2.84 -3.50 -28.16
N GLY A 357 -2.90 -4.37 -29.16
CA GLY A 357 -2.36 -4.08 -30.48
C GLY A 357 -0.82 -4.00 -30.45
N THR A 358 -0.25 -2.96 -31.06
CA THR A 358 1.20 -2.67 -31.05
C THR A 358 1.45 -1.27 -30.48
N THR A 359 0.96 -1.06 -29.27
CA THR A 359 0.88 0.26 -28.64
C THR A 359 1.83 0.43 -27.47
N GLY A 360 2.57 -0.61 -27.05
CA GLY A 360 3.34 -0.59 -25.80
C GLY A 360 2.49 -0.50 -24.53
N VAL A 361 1.17 -0.72 -24.67
CA VAL A 361 0.22 -0.85 -23.56
C VAL A 361 -0.19 -2.31 -23.46
N TYR A 362 -0.06 -2.89 -22.28
CA TYR A 362 -0.33 -4.29 -22.01
C TYR A 362 -1.48 -4.40 -21.01
N THR A 363 -2.54 -5.12 -21.39
CA THR A 363 -3.61 -5.51 -20.46
C THR A 363 -3.09 -6.65 -19.58
N VAL A 364 -3.29 -6.51 -18.28
CA VAL A 364 -2.92 -7.47 -17.25
C VAL A 364 -4.19 -7.97 -16.58
N THR A 365 -4.34 -9.29 -16.45
CA THR A 365 -5.44 -9.93 -15.70
C THR A 365 -4.87 -10.86 -14.64
N LEU A 366 -5.38 -10.76 -13.42
CA LEU A 366 -5.03 -11.63 -12.30
C LEU A 366 -6.22 -11.76 -11.35
N TYR A 367 -6.16 -12.72 -10.44
CA TYR A 367 -7.26 -13.00 -9.51
C TYR A 367 -6.78 -12.99 -8.07
N TYR A 368 -6.90 -11.87 -7.36
CA TYR A 368 -6.47 -11.73 -5.96
C TYR A 368 -7.21 -12.68 -5.03
N LEU A 369 -6.46 -13.55 -4.33
CA LEU A 369 -7.03 -14.52 -3.38
C LEU A 369 -7.52 -13.89 -2.09
N MET A 370 -6.97 -12.73 -1.70
CA MET A 370 -7.24 -12.07 -0.43
C MET A 370 -7.06 -10.55 -0.54
N PRO A 371 -7.84 -9.78 0.24
CA PRO A 371 -7.63 -8.34 0.37
C PRO A 371 -6.46 -8.01 1.31
N THR A 372 -5.87 -6.83 1.13
CA THR A 372 -4.80 -6.28 1.99
C THR A 372 -5.24 -6.20 3.46
N ALA A 373 -6.51 -5.88 3.72
CA ALA A 373 -7.07 -5.79 5.07
C ALA A 373 -7.04 -7.11 5.88
N MET A 374 -6.80 -8.26 5.23
CA MET A 374 -6.59 -9.54 5.91
C MET A 374 -5.16 -9.75 6.43
N GLY A 375 -4.31 -8.73 6.27
CA GLY A 375 -2.96 -8.68 6.82
C GLY A 375 -1.90 -8.90 5.75
N GLY A 376 -1.15 -7.85 5.46
CA GLY A 376 0.01 -7.87 4.59
C GLY A 376 -0.05 -6.79 3.52
N TYR A 377 0.76 -6.96 2.48
CA TYR A 377 0.71 -6.12 1.29
C TYR A 377 0.91 -6.96 0.02
N TRP A 378 0.42 -6.46 -1.11
CA TRP A 378 0.65 -7.05 -2.43
C TRP A 378 1.86 -6.40 -3.09
N ASP A 379 2.75 -7.21 -3.66
CA ASP A 379 3.85 -6.82 -4.55
C ASP A 379 3.58 -7.38 -5.95
N LEU A 380 3.36 -6.49 -6.90
CA LEU A 380 3.29 -6.81 -8.32
C LEU A 380 4.68 -6.59 -8.95
N ASN A 381 5.52 -7.63 -8.92
CA ASN A 381 6.84 -7.59 -9.55
C ASN A 381 6.72 -7.88 -11.06
N PHE A 382 6.88 -6.84 -11.87
CA PHE A 382 6.99 -6.93 -13.31
C PHE A 382 8.44 -7.11 -13.75
N THR A 383 8.68 -8.02 -14.69
CA THR A 383 9.96 -8.12 -15.38
C THR A 383 9.82 -7.76 -16.86
N VAL A 384 10.61 -6.80 -17.33
CA VAL A 384 10.69 -6.36 -18.72
C VAL A 384 12.14 -6.46 -19.18
N ASN A 385 12.42 -7.34 -20.15
CA ASN A 385 13.79 -7.60 -20.64
C ASN A 385 14.82 -7.90 -19.53
N GLY A 386 14.37 -8.52 -18.44
CA GLY A 386 15.20 -8.87 -17.29
C GLY A 386 15.48 -7.72 -16.31
N GLU A 387 14.78 -6.59 -16.44
CA GLU A 387 14.71 -5.52 -15.45
C GLU A 387 13.40 -5.60 -14.68
N GLU A 388 13.42 -5.33 -13.38
CA GLU A 388 12.29 -5.47 -12.46
C GLU A 388 11.68 -4.12 -12.07
N ALA A 389 10.36 -4.06 -11.96
CA ALA A 389 9.62 -2.91 -11.45
C ALA A 389 8.51 -3.40 -10.51
N HIS A 390 8.29 -2.69 -9.40
CA HIS A 390 7.35 -3.11 -8.35
C HIS A 390 6.18 -2.15 -8.23
N PHE A 391 4.99 -2.68 -8.02
CA PHE A 391 3.80 -1.90 -7.65
C PHE A 391 3.12 -2.52 -6.42
N TYR A 392 2.63 -1.67 -5.52
CA TYR A 392 2.04 -2.10 -4.25
C TYR A 392 0.56 -1.68 -4.13
N PRO A 393 -0.36 -2.28 -4.92
CA PRO A 393 -1.77 -1.92 -4.85
C PRO A 393 -2.40 -2.35 -3.52
N THR A 394 -3.27 -1.49 -2.99
CA THR A 394 -4.20 -1.88 -1.92
C THR A 394 -5.37 -2.65 -2.54
N VAL A 395 -5.54 -3.90 -2.14
CA VAL A 395 -6.66 -4.75 -2.55
C VAL A 395 -7.73 -4.70 -1.48
N MET A 396 -8.90 -4.19 -1.82
CA MET A 396 -10.03 -4.05 -0.91
C MET A 396 -10.79 -5.37 -0.74
N MET A 397 -11.46 -5.52 0.40
CA MET A 397 -12.41 -6.60 0.60
C MET A 397 -13.69 -6.27 -0.18
N ALA A 398 -14.27 -7.26 -0.87
CA ALA A 398 -15.59 -7.10 -1.47
C ALA A 398 -16.61 -6.69 -0.40
N MET A 399 -17.42 -5.69 -0.69
CA MET A 399 -18.37 -5.15 0.28
C MET A 399 -19.45 -6.18 0.59
N GLU A 400 -19.90 -6.21 1.84
CA GLU A 400 -21.01 -7.08 2.23
C GLU A 400 -22.26 -6.72 1.41
N GLY A 401 -22.93 -7.74 0.86
CA GLY A 401 -24.12 -7.55 0.03
C GLY A 401 -23.86 -7.21 -1.44
N THR A 402 -22.60 -7.28 -1.91
CA THR A 402 -22.28 -7.23 -3.34
C THR A 402 -22.12 -8.62 -3.94
N ASP A 403 -21.98 -8.67 -5.26
CA ASP A 403 -21.65 -9.87 -6.01
C ASP A 403 -20.47 -10.62 -5.38
N THR A 404 -20.58 -11.95 -5.36
CA THR A 404 -19.55 -12.83 -4.84
C THR A 404 -18.37 -12.85 -5.82
N PRO A 405 -17.17 -12.37 -5.43
CA PRO A 405 -16.04 -12.36 -6.36
C PRO A 405 -15.41 -13.74 -6.55
N GLN A 406 -15.55 -14.61 -5.56
CA GLN A 406 -14.84 -15.89 -5.48
C GLN A 406 -15.55 -16.89 -4.58
N VAL A 407 -15.53 -18.16 -4.99
CA VAL A 407 -15.93 -19.32 -4.18
C VAL A 407 -14.85 -20.40 -4.21
N ARG A 408 -15.00 -21.45 -3.39
CA ARG A 408 -14.00 -22.53 -3.26
C ARG A 408 -14.64 -23.91 -3.22
N LEU A 409 -14.10 -24.83 -4.01
CA LEU A 409 -14.37 -26.27 -3.91
C LEU A 409 -13.08 -27.01 -3.53
N LYS A 410 -13.21 -28.23 -3.02
CA LYS A 410 -12.10 -29.04 -2.51
C LYS A 410 -12.20 -30.48 -2.98
N GLY A 411 -11.04 -31.11 -3.18
CA GLY A 411 -10.94 -32.55 -3.36
C GLY A 411 -11.32 -33.31 -2.09
N VAL A 412 -11.98 -34.45 -2.26
CA VAL A 412 -12.26 -35.42 -1.19
C VAL A 412 -11.08 -36.38 -1.06
N ASP A 413 -10.78 -37.10 -2.14
CA ASP A 413 -9.61 -37.97 -2.29
C ASP A 413 -8.44 -37.24 -2.98
N ASP A 414 -8.73 -36.15 -3.70
CA ASP A 414 -7.71 -35.28 -4.28
C ASP A 414 -7.06 -34.36 -3.25
N GLN A 415 -5.81 -34.70 -2.93
CA GLN A 415 -5.02 -34.11 -1.88
C GLN A 415 -3.64 -33.73 -2.39
N ILE A 416 -3.09 -32.68 -1.79
CA ILE A 416 -1.74 -32.17 -2.02
C ILE A 416 -0.93 -32.20 -0.73
N SER A 417 0.39 -32.33 -0.86
CA SER A 417 1.28 -32.16 0.29
C SER A 417 1.51 -30.67 0.56
N MET A 418 1.02 -30.17 1.67
CA MET A 418 1.29 -28.82 2.17
C MET A 418 2.00 -28.89 3.51
N MET A 419 3.19 -28.29 3.59
CA MET A 419 4.00 -28.26 4.82
C MET A 419 4.18 -29.66 5.46
N GLY A 420 4.32 -30.69 4.63
CA GLY A 420 4.53 -32.07 5.08
C GLY A 420 3.28 -32.83 5.51
N SER A 421 2.09 -32.24 5.37
CA SER A 421 0.80 -32.91 5.61
C SER A 421 -0.03 -32.97 4.33
N MET A 422 -0.76 -34.08 4.14
CA MET A 422 -1.74 -34.17 3.05
C MET A 422 -2.98 -33.37 3.42
N VAL A 423 -3.40 -32.48 2.52
CA VAL A 423 -4.61 -31.66 2.66
C VAL A 423 -5.41 -31.73 1.37
N SER A 424 -6.73 -31.61 1.46
CA SER A 424 -7.59 -31.50 0.27
C SER A 424 -7.12 -30.38 -0.66
N ARG A 425 -6.94 -30.70 -1.94
CA ARG A 425 -6.61 -29.73 -2.97
C ARG A 425 -7.74 -28.71 -3.07
N THR A 426 -7.41 -27.42 -3.03
CA THR A 426 -8.40 -26.35 -3.12
C THR A 426 -8.47 -25.81 -4.55
N TYR A 427 -9.69 -25.71 -5.06
CA TYR A 427 -10.04 -25.10 -6.34
C TYR A 427 -10.69 -23.75 -6.08
N PHE A 428 -10.02 -22.69 -6.51
CA PHE A 428 -10.55 -21.34 -6.46
C PHE A 428 -11.30 -21.06 -7.75
N ILE A 429 -12.53 -20.60 -7.60
CA ILE A 429 -13.41 -20.27 -8.71
C ILE A 429 -13.74 -18.79 -8.55
N PHE A 430 -13.35 -17.99 -9.54
CA PHE A 430 -13.54 -16.54 -9.54
C PHE A 430 -14.61 -16.16 -10.54
N LYS A 431 -15.44 -15.17 -10.20
CA LYS A 431 -16.33 -14.54 -11.17
C LYS A 431 -15.47 -13.84 -12.23
N GLU A 432 -15.58 -14.26 -13.48
CA GLU A 432 -14.79 -13.70 -14.59
C GLU A 432 -15.58 -12.60 -15.32
N SER A 433 -16.84 -12.88 -15.66
CA SER A 433 -17.75 -11.88 -16.21
C SER A 433 -19.22 -12.31 -16.03
N LEU A 434 -20.10 -11.31 -16.02
CA LEU A 434 -21.53 -11.48 -16.20
C LEU A 434 -21.97 -10.41 -17.20
N THR A 435 -22.37 -10.82 -18.38
CA THR A 435 -22.73 -9.91 -19.47
C THR A 435 -24.11 -10.25 -20.00
N THR A 436 -24.74 -9.29 -20.70
CA THR A 436 -26.03 -9.52 -21.34
C THR A 436 -25.94 -9.21 -22.84
N PRO A 437 -25.80 -10.24 -23.69
CA PRO A 437 -25.70 -10.02 -25.13
C PRO A 437 -27.02 -9.48 -25.72
N ASP A 438 -28.15 -9.80 -25.10
CA ASP A 438 -29.50 -9.54 -25.63
C ASP A 438 -30.29 -8.50 -24.80
N MET A 439 -29.62 -7.46 -24.28
CA MET A 439 -30.24 -6.35 -23.54
C MET A 439 -31.16 -6.80 -22.37
N GLY A 440 -30.71 -7.79 -21.60
CA GLY A 440 -31.38 -8.31 -20.41
C GLY A 440 -32.27 -9.53 -20.64
N ALA A 441 -32.43 -10.01 -21.88
CA ALA A 441 -33.24 -11.21 -22.16
C ALA A 441 -32.53 -12.53 -21.81
N SER A 442 -31.19 -12.50 -21.85
CA SER A 442 -30.31 -13.62 -21.55
C SER A 442 -29.03 -13.09 -20.93
N PHE A 443 -28.37 -13.94 -20.14
CA PHE A 443 -27.11 -13.62 -19.50
C PHE A 443 -26.05 -14.66 -19.80
N ASP A 444 -24.86 -14.17 -20.10
CA ASP A 444 -23.65 -14.98 -20.26
C ASP A 444 -22.82 -14.83 -19.00
N PHE A 445 -22.50 -15.95 -18.38
CA PHE A 445 -21.71 -16.00 -17.15
C PHE A 445 -20.43 -16.78 -17.41
N SER A 446 -19.31 -16.23 -16.95
CA SER A 446 -18.03 -16.91 -16.99
C SER A 446 -17.35 -16.92 -15.64
N VAL A 447 -16.56 -17.96 -15.41
CA VAL A 447 -15.69 -18.11 -14.25
C VAL A 447 -14.26 -18.40 -14.69
N PHE A 448 -13.29 -18.02 -13.87
CA PHE A 448 -11.92 -18.52 -13.98
C PHE A 448 -11.65 -19.50 -12.85
N ILE A 449 -11.09 -20.66 -13.18
CA ILE A 449 -10.78 -21.72 -12.21
C ILE A 449 -9.28 -21.93 -12.15
N ALA A 450 -8.74 -21.94 -10.93
CA ALA A 450 -7.37 -22.32 -10.65
C ALA A 450 -7.31 -23.24 -9.43
N THR A 451 -6.30 -24.09 -9.39
CA THR A 451 -6.08 -25.01 -8.27
C THR A 451 -4.79 -24.69 -7.54
N GLN A 452 -4.73 -24.99 -6.26
CA GLN A 452 -3.56 -24.77 -5.42
C GLN A 452 -2.61 -25.99 -5.50
N GLU A 453 -1.38 -25.81 -5.96
CA GLU A 453 -0.31 -26.82 -5.81
C GLU A 453 0.57 -26.50 -4.60
N SER A 454 0.83 -25.22 -4.39
CA SER A 454 1.57 -24.70 -3.24
C SER A 454 1.12 -23.26 -2.97
N MET A 455 1.65 -22.63 -1.92
CA MET A 455 1.42 -21.20 -1.68
C MET A 455 1.93 -20.32 -2.83
N MET A 456 2.80 -20.81 -3.70
CA MET A 456 3.40 -20.01 -4.78
C MET A 456 2.98 -20.46 -6.18
N VAL A 457 2.12 -21.48 -6.30
CA VAL A 457 1.80 -22.12 -7.58
C VAL A 457 0.30 -22.40 -7.65
N PHE A 458 -0.37 -21.69 -8.56
CA PHE A 458 -1.82 -21.78 -8.78
C PHE A 458 -2.16 -21.96 -10.26
N PRO A 459 -1.93 -23.15 -10.84
CA PRO A 459 -2.24 -23.39 -12.26
C PRO A 459 -3.73 -23.19 -12.53
N ALA A 460 -4.03 -22.58 -13.69
CA ALA A 460 -5.35 -22.54 -14.27
C ALA A 460 -5.84 -23.99 -14.55
N VAL A 461 -7.16 -24.21 -14.42
CA VAL A 461 -7.80 -25.52 -14.60
C VAL A 461 -8.61 -25.48 -15.90
N TYR A 462 -8.16 -26.23 -16.90
CA TYR A 462 -8.77 -26.39 -18.21
C TYR A 462 -8.41 -27.77 -18.78
N ASP A 463 -9.07 -28.18 -19.87
CA ASP A 463 -8.92 -29.53 -20.40
C ASP A 463 -7.52 -29.77 -20.95
N ASN A 464 -6.99 -30.97 -20.72
CA ASN A 464 -5.65 -31.40 -21.10
C ASN A 464 -4.52 -30.60 -20.43
N GLN A 465 -4.81 -29.85 -19.36
CA GLN A 465 -3.78 -29.21 -18.57
C GLN A 465 -3.04 -30.24 -17.70
N THR A 466 -1.75 -30.04 -17.46
CA THR A 466 -1.01 -30.85 -16.48
C THR A 466 -1.07 -30.21 -15.08
N VAL A 467 -1.61 -30.95 -14.12
CA VAL A 467 -1.75 -30.57 -12.70
C VAL A 467 -1.12 -31.70 -11.87
N ASP A 468 -0.13 -31.37 -11.04
CA ASP A 468 0.69 -32.35 -10.28
C ASP A 468 1.23 -33.51 -11.14
N GLY A 469 1.64 -33.21 -12.36
CA GLY A 469 2.19 -34.19 -13.30
C GLY A 469 1.16 -35.07 -14.02
N ASN A 470 -0.13 -34.94 -13.71
CA ASN A 470 -1.21 -35.65 -14.39
C ASN A 470 -1.94 -34.73 -15.35
N LEU A 471 -2.31 -35.24 -16.53
CA LEU A 471 -3.25 -34.56 -17.40
C LEU A 471 -4.64 -34.62 -16.76
N ILE A 472 -5.31 -33.48 -16.73
CA ILE A 472 -6.68 -33.38 -16.23
C ILE A 472 -7.67 -33.09 -17.36
N ASP A 473 -8.88 -33.64 -17.23
CA ASP A 473 -10.08 -33.28 -17.96
C ASP A 473 -11.09 -32.74 -16.95
N ALA A 474 -11.63 -31.55 -17.20
CA ALA A 474 -12.46 -30.84 -16.24
C ALA A 474 -13.89 -30.72 -16.77
N THR A 475 -14.87 -30.99 -15.92
CA THR A 475 -16.27 -30.72 -16.23
C THR A 475 -16.79 -29.67 -15.28
N VAL A 476 -17.21 -28.53 -15.85
CA VAL A 476 -17.82 -27.42 -15.12
C VAL A 476 -19.28 -27.35 -15.49
N GLU A 477 -20.16 -27.38 -14.49
CA GLU A 477 -21.61 -27.27 -14.69
C GLU A 477 -22.16 -26.10 -13.90
N ILE A 478 -23.08 -25.35 -14.52
CA ILE A 478 -23.65 -24.12 -13.97
C ILE A 478 -25.17 -24.21 -13.95
N SER A 479 -25.79 -23.72 -12.89
CA SER A 479 -27.24 -23.67 -12.71
C SER A 479 -27.68 -22.29 -12.23
N ASP A 480 -28.72 -21.74 -12.86
CA ASP A 480 -29.40 -20.48 -12.53
C ASP A 480 -30.77 -20.72 -11.87
N ASN A 481 -31.08 -21.97 -11.51
CA ASN A 481 -32.42 -22.37 -11.04
C ASN A 481 -32.38 -23.30 -9.84
N ASP A 482 -31.56 -22.95 -8.85
CA ASP A 482 -31.43 -23.70 -7.60
C ASP A 482 -30.95 -25.16 -7.82
N GLY A 483 -30.19 -25.43 -8.88
CA GLY A 483 -29.67 -26.76 -9.18
C GLY A 483 -30.71 -27.74 -9.76
N ALA A 484 -31.88 -27.25 -10.19
CA ALA A 484 -32.89 -28.09 -10.85
C ALA A 484 -32.43 -28.53 -12.26
N ASN A 485 -31.74 -27.65 -12.98
CA ASN A 485 -31.08 -27.93 -14.26
C ASN A 485 -29.61 -27.52 -14.20
N TRP A 486 -28.76 -28.28 -14.88
CA TRP A 486 -27.32 -28.03 -14.97
C TRP A 486 -26.92 -27.92 -16.44
N THR A 487 -26.19 -26.87 -16.76
CA THR A 487 -25.66 -26.61 -18.10
C THR A 487 -24.14 -26.73 -18.06
N GLY A 488 -23.58 -27.57 -18.94
CA GLY A 488 -22.12 -27.66 -19.08
C GLY A 488 -21.53 -26.35 -19.61
N ALA A 489 -20.51 -25.84 -18.94
CA ALA A 489 -19.76 -24.69 -19.39
C ALA A 489 -18.74 -25.09 -20.46
N THR A 490 -18.45 -24.16 -21.38
CA THR A 490 -17.45 -24.33 -22.43
C THR A 490 -16.08 -23.89 -21.92
N ASP A 491 -15.06 -24.74 -22.08
CA ASP A 491 -13.66 -24.42 -21.78
C ASP A 491 -13.09 -23.42 -22.80
N GLY A 492 -12.49 -22.34 -22.30
CA GLY A 492 -11.72 -21.37 -23.08
C GLY A 492 -10.26 -21.77 -23.32
N GLY A 493 -9.78 -22.87 -22.72
CA GLY A 493 -8.42 -23.39 -22.85
C GLY A 493 -7.36 -22.60 -22.06
N ASN A 494 -7.80 -21.75 -21.13
CA ASN A 494 -6.93 -20.88 -20.34
C ASN A 494 -7.38 -20.77 -18.87
N GLY A 495 -8.29 -21.65 -18.44
CA GLY A 495 -8.93 -21.63 -17.12
C GLY A 495 -10.26 -20.89 -17.06
N VAL A 496 -10.65 -20.18 -18.14
CA VAL A 496 -11.96 -19.53 -18.23
C VAL A 496 -13.00 -20.51 -18.75
N TRP A 497 -14.12 -20.62 -18.04
CA TRP A 497 -15.27 -21.45 -18.40
C TRP A 497 -16.49 -20.56 -18.56
N SER A 498 -17.29 -20.78 -19.60
CA SER A 498 -18.43 -19.92 -19.92
C SER A 498 -19.71 -20.69 -20.20
N VAL A 499 -20.83 -20.14 -19.74
CA VAL A 499 -22.18 -20.59 -20.10
C VAL A 499 -22.94 -19.41 -20.68
N THR A 500 -23.80 -19.68 -21.65
CA THR A 500 -24.64 -18.68 -22.31
C THR A 500 -26.11 -18.98 -22.10
N GLY A 501 -26.96 -17.96 -22.19
CA GLY A 501 -28.40 -18.16 -22.15
C GLY A 501 -29.01 -18.40 -20.77
N LEU A 502 -28.37 -17.93 -19.70
CA LEU A 502 -28.94 -17.97 -18.35
C LEU A 502 -30.14 -17.02 -18.24
N THR A 503 -31.10 -17.41 -17.40
CA THR A 503 -32.41 -16.79 -17.18
C THR A 503 -32.43 -16.02 -15.86
N LEU A 504 -31.56 -15.03 -15.73
CA LEU A 504 -31.48 -14.16 -14.54
C LEU A 504 -32.38 -12.93 -14.68
N SER A 505 -32.58 -12.20 -13.58
CA SER A 505 -33.34 -10.94 -13.57
C SER A 505 -32.42 -9.71 -13.53
N ASP A 506 -32.56 -8.81 -14.49
CA ASP A 506 -31.78 -7.57 -14.57
C ASP A 506 -32.01 -6.66 -13.35
N GLY A 507 -30.93 -6.18 -12.74
CA GLY A 507 -30.93 -5.32 -11.55
C GLY A 507 -31.36 -6.00 -10.25
N VAL A 508 -31.52 -7.32 -10.23
CA VAL A 508 -31.97 -8.10 -9.06
C VAL A 508 -30.88 -9.07 -8.62
N GLU A 509 -30.61 -9.14 -7.31
CA GLU A 509 -29.72 -10.16 -6.75
C GLU A 509 -30.28 -11.55 -7.05
N ASP A 510 -29.44 -12.40 -7.65
CA ASP A 510 -29.73 -13.78 -8.02
C ASP A 510 -28.58 -14.71 -7.60
N GLU A 511 -28.81 -16.02 -7.65
CA GLU A 511 -27.84 -17.05 -7.28
C GLU A 511 -27.47 -17.93 -8.48
N ILE A 512 -26.16 -18.03 -8.75
CA ILE A 512 -25.62 -18.99 -9.72
C ILE A 512 -24.89 -20.09 -8.96
N ARG A 513 -25.29 -21.35 -9.16
CA ARG A 513 -24.61 -22.52 -8.61
C ARG A 513 -23.60 -23.09 -9.60
N ILE A 514 -22.46 -23.52 -9.09
CA ILE A 514 -21.39 -24.13 -9.89
C ILE A 514 -20.90 -25.45 -9.29
N ARG A 515 -20.71 -26.45 -10.14
CA ARG A 515 -20.07 -27.74 -9.84
C ARG A 515 -18.78 -27.88 -10.63
N LEU A 516 -17.84 -28.62 -10.05
CA LEU A 516 -16.58 -28.98 -10.68
C LEU A 516 -16.31 -30.47 -10.49
N THR A 517 -16.08 -31.17 -11.59
CA THR A 517 -15.56 -32.54 -11.60
C THR A 517 -14.21 -32.56 -12.30
N ILE A 518 -13.24 -33.29 -11.75
CA ILE A 518 -11.91 -33.46 -12.34
C ILE A 518 -11.67 -34.94 -12.59
N ASP A 519 -11.28 -35.28 -13.82
CA ASP A 519 -10.71 -36.57 -14.22
C ASP A 519 -9.20 -36.40 -14.41
N ASP A 520 -8.37 -37.03 -13.58
CA ASP A 520 -6.90 -36.94 -13.67
C ASP A 520 -6.23 -38.21 -14.18
N THR A 521 -6.96 -39.03 -14.96
CA THR A 521 -6.58 -40.39 -15.43
C THR A 521 -6.50 -41.46 -14.35
N VAL A 522 -6.46 -41.06 -13.07
CA VAL A 522 -6.45 -41.96 -11.91
C VAL A 522 -7.83 -42.02 -11.25
N ARG A 523 -8.55 -40.90 -11.24
CA ARG A 523 -9.86 -40.74 -10.59
C ARG A 523 -10.72 -39.75 -11.37
N VAL A 524 -12.03 -40.00 -11.32
CA VAL A 524 -13.06 -39.02 -11.68
C VAL A 524 -13.74 -38.60 -10.39
N GLU A 525 -13.65 -37.33 -10.03
CA GLU A 525 -14.10 -36.85 -8.73
C GLU A 525 -14.82 -35.50 -8.82
N ALA A 526 -16.07 -35.48 -8.32
CA ALA A 526 -16.80 -34.26 -8.04
C ALA A 526 -16.22 -33.59 -6.77
N LYS A 527 -15.88 -32.32 -6.88
CA LYS A 527 -15.32 -31.54 -5.77
C LYS A 527 -16.44 -31.06 -4.86
N THR A 528 -16.15 -30.97 -3.56
CA THR A 528 -17.14 -30.56 -2.54
C THR A 528 -16.72 -29.31 -1.80
N ILE A 529 -17.65 -28.64 -1.11
CA ILE A 529 -17.36 -27.39 -0.39
C ILE A 529 -16.32 -27.55 0.73
N ASP A 530 -16.22 -28.74 1.32
CA ASP A 530 -15.42 -29.01 2.52
C ASP A 530 -14.36 -30.11 2.31
N GLY A 531 -14.38 -30.79 1.17
CA GLY A 531 -13.47 -31.89 0.88
C GLY A 531 -13.85 -33.18 1.60
N THR A 532 -15.14 -33.38 1.92
CA THR A 532 -15.64 -34.59 2.57
C THR A 532 -16.57 -35.40 1.68
N VAL A 533 -16.60 -36.72 1.91
CA VAL A 533 -17.51 -37.65 1.22
C VAL A 533 -18.96 -37.29 1.58
N GLY A 534 -19.79 -37.05 0.57
CA GLY A 534 -21.20 -36.66 0.76
C GLY A 534 -21.40 -35.18 1.13
N GLY A 535 -20.33 -34.38 1.11
CA GLY A 535 -20.42 -32.92 1.20
C GLY A 535 -21.17 -32.32 0.00
N ASN A 536 -21.63 -31.08 0.14
CA ASN A 536 -22.28 -30.37 -0.97
C ASN A 536 -21.30 -30.21 -2.14
N ASP A 537 -21.70 -30.62 -3.33
CA ASP A 537 -20.85 -30.68 -4.53
C ASP A 537 -20.85 -29.38 -5.35
N TYR A 538 -21.58 -28.36 -4.90
CA TYR A 538 -21.66 -27.07 -5.56
C TYR A 538 -21.31 -25.90 -4.63
N GLN A 539 -20.90 -24.79 -5.24
CA GLN A 539 -20.82 -23.48 -4.60
C GLN A 539 -21.82 -22.50 -5.22
N THR A 540 -22.12 -21.41 -4.52
CA THR A 540 -23.06 -20.39 -4.97
C THR A 540 -22.37 -19.04 -5.10
N PHE A 541 -22.52 -18.41 -6.26
CA PHE A 541 -22.25 -17.00 -6.48
C PHE A 541 -23.54 -16.21 -6.28
N LYS A 542 -23.48 -15.17 -5.45
CA LYS A 542 -24.46 -14.07 -5.55
C LYS A 542 -24.06 -13.16 -6.69
N VAL A 543 -25.00 -12.81 -7.56
CA VAL A 543 -24.77 -11.91 -8.69
C VAL A 543 -25.92 -10.92 -8.85
N THR A 544 -25.62 -9.73 -9.34
CA THR A 544 -26.62 -8.72 -9.68
C THR A 544 -26.43 -8.35 -11.15
N PRO A 545 -27.18 -8.97 -12.07
CA PRO A 545 -27.10 -8.63 -13.48
C PRO A 545 -27.45 -7.15 -13.72
N GLY A 546 -26.87 -6.50 -14.73
CA GLY A 546 -27.18 -5.11 -15.07
C GLY A 546 -26.53 -4.02 -14.22
N GLY A 547 -25.82 -4.40 -13.15
CA GLY A 547 -24.94 -3.47 -12.44
C GLY A 547 -23.63 -3.25 -13.21
N MET A 548 -23.51 -2.12 -13.90
CA MET A 548 -22.20 -1.54 -14.22
C MET A 548 -21.82 -0.51 -13.17
#